data_AF-A0AAJ1D5D0-F1
#
_entry.id   AF-A0AAJ1D5D0-F1
#
_cell.length_a   1.000
_cell.length_b   1.000
_cell.length_c   1.000
_cell.angle_alpha   90.00
_cell.angle_beta   90.00
_cell.angle_gamma   90.00
#
_symmetry.space_group_name_H-M   'P 1'
#
loop_
_entity.id
_entity.type
_entity.pdbx_description
1 polymer ?
#
loop_
_entity_poly.entity_id
_entity_poly.type
_entity_poly.pdbx_seq_one_letter_code
_entity_poly.pdbx_strand_id
1 'polypeptide(L)'
;MIGPSLGGYQPKGSIEPDGGWSWLSGEKWEYSNWTVNLDDGIIDKDPRDNTQPNDSADGQPIMGFGELNQPVSTWGDYTASPTKPNGEVRGTYAFIIEYESDPRT
;
A
#
# COMPACT_ATOMS: atom_id res chain seq x y z
N MET A 1 10.05 2.54 8.60
CA MET A 1 10.55 1.98 7.32
C MET A 1 9.45 1.07 6.82
N ILE A 2 8.82 1.42 5.70
CA ILE A 2 7.63 0.76 5.14
C ILE A 2 7.93 -0.71 4.85
N GLY A 3 6.95 -1.61 5.04
CA GLY A 3 7.07 -3.01 4.60
C GLY A 3 7.37 -3.10 3.10
N PRO A 4 7.67 -4.27 2.54
CA PRO A 4 7.90 -4.38 1.10
C PRO A 4 6.70 -3.84 0.32
N SER A 5 6.96 -3.02 -0.71
CA SER A 5 5.91 -2.55 -1.61
C SER A 5 5.35 -3.71 -2.41
N LEU A 6 4.04 -3.69 -2.65
CA LEU A 6 3.30 -4.82 -3.23
C LEU A 6 2.99 -4.62 -4.72
N GLY A 7 3.39 -3.49 -5.30
CA GLY A 7 3.21 -3.20 -6.73
C GLY A 7 1.85 -2.62 -7.08
N GLY A 8 0.98 -2.41 -6.10
CA GLY A 8 -0.16 -1.50 -6.22
C GLY A 8 0.34 -0.05 -6.26
N TYR A 9 -0.16 0.74 -7.20
CA TYR A 9 0.17 2.15 -7.32
C TYR A 9 -1.01 2.98 -7.81
N GLN A 10 -0.96 4.29 -7.56
CA GLN A 10 -1.87 5.27 -8.15
C GLN A 10 -1.19 6.01 -9.31
N PRO A 11 -1.83 6.14 -10.48
CA PRO A 11 -1.34 6.97 -11.56
C PRO A 11 -1.14 8.44 -11.14
N LYS A 12 -0.21 9.12 -11.81
CA LYS A 12 0.01 10.55 -11.57
C LYS A 12 -1.28 11.34 -11.84
N GLY A 13 -1.71 12.13 -10.85
CA GLY A 13 -2.91 12.96 -10.94
C GLY A 13 -4.21 12.27 -10.53
N SER A 14 -4.12 11.06 -9.96
CA SER A 14 -5.22 10.41 -9.28
C SER A 14 -5.84 11.29 -8.20
N ILE A 15 -7.16 11.21 -8.07
CA ILE A 15 -7.93 11.92 -7.04
C ILE A 15 -7.99 11.00 -5.82
N GLU A 16 -7.44 11.45 -4.70
CA GLU A 16 -7.54 10.76 -3.42
C GLU A 16 -8.97 10.82 -2.85
N PRO A 17 -9.43 9.83 -2.07
CA PRO A 17 -8.69 8.62 -1.64
C PRO A 17 -8.81 7.42 -2.60
N ASP A 18 -9.75 7.47 -3.55
CA ASP A 18 -10.10 6.37 -4.45
C ASP A 18 -9.20 6.29 -5.68
N GLY A 19 -7.93 6.71 -5.57
CA GLY A 19 -7.02 7.17 -6.64
C GLY A 19 -6.65 6.21 -7.77
N GLY A 20 -7.60 5.45 -8.32
CA GLY A 20 -7.46 4.64 -9.52
C GLY A 20 -6.38 3.59 -9.38
N TRP A 21 -6.31 2.94 -8.23
CA TRP A 21 -5.28 1.94 -7.93
C TRP A 21 -5.14 0.92 -9.05
N SER A 22 -3.89 0.61 -9.37
CA SER A 22 -3.51 -0.27 -10.47
C SER A 22 -2.36 -1.15 -10.02
N TRP A 23 -2.30 -2.37 -10.55
CA TRP A 23 -1.16 -3.26 -10.36
C TRP A 23 -0.09 -3.01 -11.43
N LEU A 24 1.18 -3.10 -11.04
CA LEU A 24 2.29 -3.13 -12.01
C LEU A 24 2.21 -4.32 -12.98
N SER A 25 1.53 -5.43 -12.62
CA SER A 25 1.25 -6.56 -13.51
C SER A 25 0.25 -6.25 -14.62
N GLY A 26 -0.59 -5.21 -14.45
CA GLY A 26 -1.69 -4.89 -15.34
C GLY A 26 -2.98 -5.71 -15.10
N GLU A 27 -3.00 -6.55 -14.07
CA GLU A 27 -4.23 -7.21 -13.62
C GLU A 27 -5.29 -6.18 -13.21
N LYS A 28 -6.57 -6.54 -13.37
CA LYS A 28 -7.66 -5.67 -12.96
C LYS A 28 -7.62 -5.47 -11.44
N TRP A 29 -7.71 -4.21 -11.03
CA TRP A 29 -7.83 -3.88 -9.61
C TRP A 29 -9.21 -4.28 -9.06
N GLU A 30 -9.24 -5.22 -8.13
CA GLU A 30 -10.44 -5.65 -7.41
C GLU A 30 -10.23 -5.74 -5.90
N TYR A 31 -9.04 -5.39 -5.41
CA TYR A 31 -8.65 -5.60 -4.03
C TYR A 31 -9.11 -4.45 -3.13
N SER A 32 -9.66 -4.85 -1.99
CA SER A 32 -9.98 -3.99 -0.85
C SER A 32 -9.55 -4.75 0.41
N ASN A 33 -8.78 -4.11 1.29
CA ASN A 33 -8.54 -4.50 2.69
C ASN A 33 -7.51 -3.53 3.28
N TRP A 34 -7.80 -2.24 3.18
CA TRP A 34 -6.84 -1.23 3.58
C TRP A 34 -6.72 -1.18 5.10
N THR A 35 -5.50 -0.93 5.57
CA THR A 35 -5.20 -0.57 6.95
C THR A 35 -5.79 0.81 7.18
N VAL A 36 -5.99 1.15 8.44
CA VAL A 36 -6.83 2.29 8.80
C VAL A 36 -6.06 3.30 9.65
N ASN A 37 -5.03 2.88 10.39
CA ASN A 37 -4.08 3.77 11.06
C ASN A 37 -2.83 3.03 11.54
N LEU A 38 -1.68 3.69 11.59
CA LEU A 38 -0.36 3.08 11.85
C LEU A 38 0.27 3.43 13.22
N ASP A 39 -0.37 4.27 14.06
CA ASP A 39 0.42 5.08 15.01
C ASP A 39 0.02 5.08 16.50
N ASP A 40 -0.91 4.24 16.99
CA ASP A 40 -1.27 4.26 18.42
C ASP A 40 -1.41 2.91 19.14
N GLY A 41 -1.10 1.79 18.46
CA GLY A 41 -1.23 0.45 19.05
C GLY A 41 -2.67 0.04 19.36
N ILE A 42 -3.65 0.80 18.86
CA ILE A 42 -5.07 0.45 18.87
C ILE A 42 -5.48 0.18 17.42
N ILE A 43 -5.97 -1.03 17.18
CA ILE A 43 -6.59 -1.37 15.90
C ILE A 43 -7.83 -0.48 15.76
N ASP A 44 -7.76 0.43 14.79
CA ASP A 44 -8.90 1.11 14.17
C ASP A 44 -9.76 2.02 15.07
N LYS A 45 -9.46 3.33 15.04
CA LYS A 45 -10.35 4.42 15.53
C LYS A 45 -10.96 5.23 14.42
N ASP A 46 -10.66 4.91 13.17
CA ASP A 46 -11.19 5.68 12.06
C ASP A 46 -12.54 5.03 11.69
N PRO A 47 -13.64 5.78 11.76
CA PRO A 47 -14.98 5.22 11.58
C PRO A 47 -15.26 4.74 10.15
N ARG A 48 -14.29 4.91 9.24
CA ARG A 48 -14.35 4.48 7.84
C ARG A 48 -14.13 2.97 7.73
N ASP A 49 -14.72 2.37 6.71
CA ASP A 49 -14.52 0.94 6.45
C ASP A 49 -13.16 0.66 5.78
N ASN A 50 -12.65 -0.57 5.89
CA ASN A 50 -11.40 -1.01 5.24
C ASN A 50 -11.53 -1.09 3.69
N THR A 51 -12.58 -0.52 3.11
CA THR A 51 -12.82 -0.55 1.66
C THR A 51 -12.00 0.52 0.93
N GLN A 52 -11.43 1.50 1.64
CA GLN A 52 -10.65 2.59 1.08
C GLN A 52 -9.29 2.79 1.78
N PRO A 53 -8.25 3.32 1.09
CA PRO A 53 -6.91 3.54 1.65
C PRO A 53 -6.86 4.42 2.91
N ASN A 54 -5.81 4.24 3.73
CA ASN A 54 -5.49 5.09 4.89
C ASN A 54 -4.84 6.41 4.49
N ASP A 55 -5.52 7.16 3.62
CA ASP A 55 -5.09 8.45 3.11
C ASP A 55 -4.74 9.40 4.27
N SER A 56 -3.44 9.68 4.43
CA SER A 56 -2.93 10.62 5.43
C SER A 56 -2.56 11.99 4.83
N ALA A 57 -3.05 12.30 3.61
CA ALA A 57 -2.86 13.49 2.77
C ALA A 57 -2.18 13.19 1.43
N ASP A 58 -2.45 14.05 0.44
CA ASP A 58 -1.91 14.06 -0.92
C ASP A 58 -0.52 13.43 -1.04
N GLY A 59 -0.41 12.36 -1.84
CA GLY A 59 0.88 11.84 -2.28
C GLY A 59 1.30 10.52 -1.66
N GLN A 60 0.34 9.61 -1.43
CA GLN A 60 0.59 8.22 -1.01
C GLN A 60 0.33 7.19 -2.13
N PRO A 61 0.97 7.30 -3.32
CA PRO A 61 0.56 6.53 -4.48
C PRO A 61 1.14 5.11 -4.53
N ILE A 62 1.68 4.58 -3.44
CA ILE A 62 2.32 3.25 -3.40
C ILE A 62 1.69 2.38 -2.33
N MET A 63 1.34 1.14 -2.68
CA MET A 63 0.82 0.17 -1.72
C MET A 63 1.92 -0.71 -1.13
N GLY A 64 1.81 -0.99 0.17
CA GLY A 64 2.60 -1.97 0.90
C GLY A 64 1.75 -2.72 1.93
N PHE A 65 2.40 -3.52 2.78
CA PHE A 65 1.72 -4.10 3.94
C PHE A 65 1.28 -3.02 4.92
N GLY A 66 0.13 -3.22 5.53
CA GLY A 66 -0.56 -2.25 6.37
C GLY A 66 0.08 -1.94 7.72
N GLU A 67 1.19 -2.60 8.09
CA GLU A 67 1.92 -2.37 9.33
C GLU A 67 3.41 -2.70 9.18
N LEU A 68 4.25 -2.06 10.00
CA LEU A 68 5.70 -2.27 10.00
C LEU A 68 6.09 -3.31 11.02
N ASN A 69 6.79 -4.35 10.58
CA ASN A 69 7.28 -5.44 11.44
C ASN A 69 6.17 -6.17 12.23
N GLN A 70 4.92 -6.10 11.77
CA GLN A 70 3.80 -6.86 12.32
C GLN A 70 3.16 -7.67 11.18
N PRO A 71 2.80 -8.94 11.43
CA PRO A 71 1.99 -9.68 10.48
C PRO A 71 0.58 -9.09 10.46
N VAL A 72 0.21 -8.45 9.36
CA VAL A 72 -1.14 -7.94 9.13
C VAL A 72 -1.70 -8.44 7.81
N SER A 73 -3.02 -8.61 7.77
CA SER A 73 -3.75 -8.95 6.55
C SER A 73 -4.12 -7.72 5.71
N THR A 74 -3.86 -6.51 6.20
CA THR A 74 -4.27 -5.24 5.59
C THR A 74 -3.20 -4.62 4.70
N TRP A 75 -3.61 -3.73 3.81
CA TRP A 75 -2.77 -2.98 2.88
C TRP A 75 -2.62 -1.53 3.32
N GLY A 76 -1.43 -0.94 3.20
CA GLY A 76 -1.24 0.49 3.47
C GLY A 76 -0.89 1.24 2.20
N ASP A 77 -1.36 2.47 2.08
CA ASP A 77 -0.85 3.42 1.11
C ASP A 77 0.27 4.27 1.72
N TYR A 78 1.24 4.60 0.88
CA TYR A 78 2.52 5.15 1.30
C TYR A 78 3.09 6.09 0.25
N THR A 79 3.91 7.03 0.72
CA THR A 79 4.55 8.00 -0.17
C THR A 79 5.52 7.32 -1.14
N ALA A 80 5.54 7.79 -2.38
CA ALA A 80 6.47 7.30 -3.41
C ALA A 80 7.94 7.58 -3.10
N SER A 81 8.21 8.50 -2.16
CA SER A 81 9.55 8.86 -1.72
C SER A 81 9.72 8.45 -0.26
N PRO A 82 10.09 7.18 0.04
CA PRO A 82 10.54 6.85 1.38
C PRO A 82 11.86 7.56 1.61
N THR A 83 11.82 8.74 2.21
CA THR A 83 13.03 9.45 2.65
C THR A 83 13.68 8.60 3.73
N LYS A 84 14.92 8.15 3.50
CA LYS A 84 15.75 7.66 4.59
C LYS A 84 15.90 8.77 5.65
N PRO A 85 16.23 8.43 6.91
CA PRO A 85 16.58 9.42 7.93
C PRO A 85 17.71 10.39 7.52
N ASN A 86 18.50 10.03 6.50
CA ASN A 86 19.59 10.83 5.95
C ASN A 86 19.23 11.62 4.66
N GLY A 87 17.97 11.63 4.24
CA GLY A 87 17.50 12.42 3.09
C GLY A 87 17.78 11.84 1.70
N GLU A 88 18.40 10.66 1.59
CA GLU A 88 18.71 10.03 0.30
C GLU A 88 17.46 9.37 -0.30
N VAL A 89 17.03 9.80 -1.48
CA VAL A 89 15.96 9.16 -2.27
C VAL A 89 16.58 8.07 -3.13
N ARG A 90 16.18 6.81 -2.92
CA ARG A 90 16.43 5.71 -3.86
C ARG A 90 15.09 5.13 -4.29
N GLY A 91 15.04 4.62 -5.52
CA GLY A 91 13.85 3.96 -6.04
C GLY A 91 13.38 2.83 -5.12
N THR A 92 12.07 2.70 -4.98
CA THR A 92 11.43 1.62 -4.25
C THR A 92 11.31 0.40 -5.14
N TYR A 93 11.64 -0.78 -4.62
CA TYR A 93 11.35 -2.04 -5.28
C TYR A 93 10.02 -2.59 -4.78
N ALA A 94 9.15 -2.97 -5.71
CA ALA A 94 7.91 -3.66 -5.41
C ALA A 94 8.03 -5.14 -5.78
N PHE A 95 7.35 -5.98 -5.01
CA PHE A 95 7.24 -7.41 -5.27
C PHE A 95 5.80 -7.74 -5.62
N ILE A 96 5.63 -8.55 -6.64
CA ILE A 96 4.35 -9.20 -6.95
C ILE A 96 4.47 -10.62 -6.38
N ILE A 97 3.55 -10.99 -5.50
CA ILE A 97 3.48 -12.33 -4.92
C ILE A 97 2.29 -13.01 -5.56
N GLU A 98 2.57 -13.91 -6.50
CA GLU A 98 1.57 -14.72 -7.17
C GLU A 98 1.45 -16.05 -6.41
N TYR A 99 0.22 -16.43 -6.07
CA TYR A 99 -0.08 -17.75 -5.53
C TYR A 99 -0.81 -18.55 -6.60
N GLU A 100 -0.12 -19.56 -7.14
CA GLU A 100 -0.68 -20.52 -8.06
C GLU A 100 -1.12 -21.77 -7.29
N SER A 101 -2.42 -22.10 -7.34
CA SER A 101 -2.94 -23.34 -6.73
C SER A 101 -2.49 -24.61 -7.46
N ASP A 102 -2.01 -24.48 -8.70
CA ASP A 102 -1.40 -25.54 -9.52
C ASP A 102 -0.15 -24.97 -10.23
N PRO A 103 0.98 -24.82 -9.52
CA PRO A 103 2.17 -24.20 -10.07
C PRO A 103 2.75 -25.08 -11.19
N ARG A 104 2.86 -24.53 -12.40
CA ARG A 104 3.48 -25.25 -13.53
C ARG A 104 4.98 -25.42 -13.26
N THR A 105 5.42 -26.68 -13.20
CA THR A 105 6.84 -27.08 -13.10
C THR A 105 7.54 -27.03 -14.45
#